data_AF-X1D8U3-F1
#
_entry.id   AF-X1D8U3-F1
#
_cell.length_a   1.000
_cell.length_b   1.000
_cell.length_c   1.000
_cell.angle_alpha   90.00
_cell.angle_beta   90.00
_cell.angle_gamma   90.00
#
_symmetry.space_group_name_H-M   'P 1'
#
loop_
_entity.id
_entity.type
_entity.pdbx_description
1 polymer ?
#
loop_
_entity_poly.entity_id
_entity_poly.type
_entity_poly.pdbx_seq_one_letter_code
_entity_poly.pdbx_strand_id
1 'polypeptide(L)' 'DIIEFILVGASAVQIGTVLHQGLDIITDIINGLKKFLIDNEYGSISEVKGLAHGFKTQEVPDFD' A
#
# COMPACT_ATOMS: atom_id res chain seq x y z
N ASP A 1 3.94 4.99 -2.50
CA ASP A 1 3.58 5.32 -1.10
C ASP A 1 2.33 4.62 -0.58
N ILE A 2 1.10 5.06 -0.90
CA ILE A 2 -0.11 4.53 -0.23
C ILE A 2 -0.28 3.01 -0.41
N ILE A 3 -0.11 2.51 -1.65
CA ILE A 3 -0.16 1.06 -1.92
C ILE A 3 0.90 0.30 -1.12
N GLU A 4 2.12 0.85 -0.97
CA GLU A 4 3.17 0.21 -0.18
C GLU A 4 2.78 0.09 1.29
N PHE A 5 2.21 1.14 1.90
CA PHE A 5 1.70 1.06 3.27
C PHE A 5 0.66 -0.04 3.43
N ILE A 6 -0.26 -0.18 2.46
CA ILE A 6 -1.24 -1.27 2.46
C ILE A 6 -0.56 -2.63 2.28
N LEU A 7 0.38 -2.76 1.34
CA LEU A 7 1.14 -3.99 1.09
C LEU A 7 1.88 -4.49 2.34
N VAL A 8 2.42 -3.58 3.17
CA VAL A 8 3.03 -3.92 4.48
C VAL A 8 2.02 -4.04 5.61
N GLY A 9 0.71 -4.07 5.32
CA GLY A 9 -0.33 -4.44 6.26
C GLY A 9 -1.13 -3.29 6.87
N ALA A 10 -0.90 -2.02 6.49
CA ALA A 10 -1.72 -0.91 6.96
C ALA A 10 -3.19 -1.10 6.54
N SER A 11 -4.11 -0.76 7.44
CA SER A 11 -5.56 -0.79 7.15
C SER A 11 -6.10 0.59 6.74
N ALA A 12 -5.34 1.65 7.01
CA ALA A 12 -5.62 3.03 6.62
C ALA A 12 -4.31 3.80 6.49
N VAL A 13 -4.29 4.85 5.66
CA VAL A 13 -3.13 5.72 5.45
C VAL A 13 -3.56 7.17 5.63
N GLN A 14 -2.88 7.90 6.51
CA GLN A 14 -3.11 9.33 6.71
C GLN A 14 -2.23 10.14 5.75
N ILE A 15 -2.80 11.20 5.17
CA ILE A 15 -2.10 12.18 4.35
C ILE A 15 -2.27 13.56 4.96
N GLY A 16 -1.17 14.32 5.07
CA GLY A 16 -1.18 15.67 5.65
C GLY A 16 -0.45 16.66 4.76
N THR A 17 0.81 16.38 4.45
CA THR A 17 1.66 17.29 3.68
C THR A 17 1.18 17.54 2.25
N VAL A 18 0.38 16.64 1.68
CA VAL A 18 -0.13 16.82 0.33
C VAL A 18 -1.30 17.82 0.27
N LEU A 19 -2.00 18.03 1.40
CA LEU A 19 -3.20 18.88 1.45
C LEU A 19 -2.90 20.37 1.24
N HIS A 20 -1.65 20.80 1.40
CA HIS A 20 -1.21 22.16 1.07
C HIS A 20 -1.40 22.49 -0.42
N GLN A 21 -1.51 21.47 -1.29
CA GLN A 21 -1.69 21.62 -2.73
C GLN A 21 -3.18 21.71 -3.14
N GLY A 22 -4.09 21.70 -2.18
CA GLY A 22 -5.54 21.67 -2.41
C GLY A 22 -6.15 20.30 -2.13
N LEU A 23 -7.48 20.23 -2.13
CA LEU A 23 -8.22 18.99 -1.82
C LEU A 23 -8.41 18.09 -3.05
N ASP A 24 -8.24 18.63 -4.26
CA ASP A 24 -8.43 17.90 -5.51
C ASP A 24 -7.47 16.70 -5.63
N ILE A 25 -6.29 16.81 -5.01
CA ILE A 25 -5.28 15.73 -4.95
C ILE A 25 -5.82 14.45 -4.30
N ILE A 26 -6.83 14.55 -3.43
CA ILE A 26 -7.49 13.37 -2.83
C ILE A 26 -8.18 12.56 -3.93
N THR A 27 -8.80 13.22 -4.91
CA THR A 27 -9.45 12.57 -6.04
C THR A 27 -8.43 11.85 -6.92
N ASP A 28 -7.30 12.50 -7.19
CA ASP A 28 -6.21 11.90 -7.98
C ASP A 28 -5.64 10.66 -7.30
N ILE A 29 -5.43 10.72 -5.98
CA ILE A 29 -5.03 9.58 -5.16
C ILE A 29 -6.04 8.43 -5.29
N ILE A 30 -7.33 8.70 -5.12
CA ILE A 30 -8.38 7.67 -5.20
C ILE A 30 -8.42 7.05 -6.60
N ASN A 31 -8.28 7.85 -7.65
CA ASN A 31 -8.28 7.36 -9.03
C ASN A 31 -7.04 6.53 -9.33
N GLY A 32 -5.87 6.94 -8.86
CA GLY A 32 -4.64 6.16 -8.95
C GLY A 32 -4.75 4.82 -8.23
N LEU A 33 -5.35 4.79 -7.04
CA LEU A 33 -5.60 3.53 -6.30
C LEU A 33 -6.56 2.61 -7.06
N LYS A 34 -7.67 3.13 -7.58
CA LYS A 34 -8.61 2.33 -8.38
C LYS A 34 -7.94 1.76 -9.63
N LYS A 35 -7.15 2.59 -10.32
CA LYS A 35 -6.39 2.15 -11.49
C LYS A 35 -5.41 1.03 -11.13
N PHE A 36 -4.65 1.17 -10.06
CA PHE A 36 -3.75 0.12 -9.58
C PHE A 36 -4.50 -1.20 -9.34
N LEU A 37 -5.65 -1.16 -8.68
CA LEU A 37 -6.44 -2.37 -8.41
C LEU A 37 -6.92 -3.04 -9.72
N ILE A 38 -7.44 -2.25 -10.67
CA ILE A 38 -7.90 -2.75 -11.97
C ILE A 38 -6.73 -3.36 -12.76
N ASP A 39 -5.61 -2.64 -12.85
CA ASP A 39 -4.44 -3.07 -13.62
C ASP A 39 -3.81 -4.36 -13.06
N ASN A 40 -4.05 -4.68 -11.78
CA ASN A 40 -3.53 -5.87 -11.10
C ASN A 40 -4.63 -6.89 -10.75
N GLU A 41 -5.83 -6.76 -11.32
CA GLU A 41 -6.95 -7.70 -11.15
C GLU A 41 -7.43 -7.91 -9.70
N TYR A 42 -7.23 -6.90 -8.83
CA TYR A 42 -7.76 -6.91 -7.47
C TYR A 42 -9.17 -6.34 -7.42
N GLY A 43 -10.08 -7.04 -6.76
CA GLY A 43 -11.46 -6.59 -6.54
C GLY A 43 -11.59 -5.55 -5.43
N SER A 44 -10.65 -5.56 -4.48
CA SER A 44 -10.68 -4.69 -3.31
C SER A 44 -9.29 -4.41 -2.74
N ILE A 45 -9.14 -3.27 -2.06
CA ILE A 45 -7.89 -2.91 -1.37
C ILE A 45 -7.51 -3.90 -0.26
N SER A 46 -8.49 -4.63 0.29
CA SER A 46 -8.28 -5.65 1.31
C SER A 46 -7.49 -6.84 0.81
N GLU A 47 -7.57 -7.16 -0.49
CA GLU A 47 -6.81 -8.25 -1.13
C GLU A 47 -5.31 -7.91 -1.26
N VAL A 48 -4.98 -6.61 -1.29
CA VAL A 48 -3.61 -6.11 -1.39
C VAL A 48 -2.92 -6.11 -0.02
N LYS A 49 -3.70 -6.03 1.07
CA LYS A 49 -3.16 -5.79 2.41
C LYS A 49 -2.26 -6.94 2.88
N GLY A 50 -1.02 -6.61 3.25
CA GLY A 50 -0.09 -7.56 3.87
C GLY A 50 0.60 -8.52 2.90
N LEU A 51 0.43 -8.36 1.57
CA LEU A 51 1.11 -9.23 0.59
C LEU A 51 2.64 -9.15 0.68
N ALA A 52 3.19 -8.03 1.15
CA ALA A 52 4.64 -7.87 1.34
C ALA A 52 5.18 -8.55 2.62
N HIS A 53 4.33 -9.05 3.53
CA HIS A 53 4.79 -9.78 4.72
C HIS A 53 5.15 -11.25 4.45
N GLY A 54 4.91 -11.76 3.25
CA GLY A 54 5.15 -13.16 2.89
C GLY A 54 6.61 -13.57 2.67
N PHE A 55 7.58 -12.65 2.78
CA PHE A 55 8.99 -12.99 2.61
C PHE A 55 9.52 -13.69 3.87
N LYS A 56 9.97 -14.94 3.72
CA LYS A 56 10.79 -15.59 4.74
C LYS A 56 12.09 -14.79 4.85
N THR A 57 12.34 -14.19 6.02
CA THR A 57 13.67 -13.66 6.33
C THR A 57 14.67 -14.81 6.28
N GLN A 58 15.91 -14.51 5.87
CA GLN A 58 16.98 -15.51 5.87
C GLN A 58 17.07 -16.14 7.27
N GLU A 59 17.19 -17.47 7.33
CA GLU A 59 17.42 -18.14 8.61
C GLU A 59 18.71 -17.60 9.22
N VAL A 60 18.66 -17.25 10.51
CA VAL A 60 19.83 -16.77 11.24
C VAL A 60 20.86 -17.91 11.20
N PRO A 61 22.07 -17.70 10.66
CA PRO A 61 23.09 -18.74 10.68
C PRO A 61 23.37 -19.10 12.14
N ASP A 62 23.31 -20.39 12.47
CA ASP A 62 23.90 -20.87 13.71
C ASP A 62 25.40 -20.59 13.63
N PHE A 63 25.88 -19.71 14.52
CA PHE A 63 27.30 -19.55 14.77
C PHE A 63 27.63 -20.49 15.93
N ASP A 64 28.32 -21.59 15.62
CA ASP A 64 28.89 -22.52 16.61
C ASP A 64 29.82 -21.79 17.62
#